data_AF-A0A3B0CMB1-F1
#
_entry.id   AF-A0A3B0CMB1-F1
#
_cell.length_a   1.000
_cell.length_b   1.000
_cell.length_c   1.000
_cell.angle_alpha   90.00
_cell.angle_beta   90.00
_cell.angle_gamma   90.00
#
_symmetry.space_group_name_H-M   'P 1'
#
loop_
_entity.id
_entity.type
_entity.pdbx_description
1 polymer ?
#
loop_
_entity_poly.entity_id
_entity_poly.type
_entity_poly.pdbx_seq_one_letter_code
_entity_poly.pdbx_strand_id
1 'polypeptide(L)'
;MSGYPPEIEQFHQTLCNLAGVDSAISSVDDLSSVDTELLSVTEYAHLPHAALLRTGGGLDNEVLIQFELVLQPSQEGWHALEFLGWFVRDCARGGRKIQLRPFALPPVTPYGRQLGHTLKFHLDLFVDGIEDSLAPALQAVSEINRSLELAISLYKINQAQV
;
A
#
# COMPACT_ATOMS: atom_id res chain seq x y z
N MET A 1 19.05 3.87 8.50
CA MET A 1 18.86 3.70 7.04
C MET A 1 18.20 2.34 6.88
N SER A 2 16.97 2.34 6.40
CA SER A 2 16.26 1.11 6.06
C SER A 2 17.05 0.34 5.01
N GLY A 3 17.11 -0.99 5.09
CA GLY A 3 17.78 -1.83 4.09
C GLY A 3 16.89 -2.11 2.87
N TYR A 4 16.10 -1.14 2.43
CA TYR A 4 15.16 -1.33 1.33
C TYR A 4 15.86 -1.22 -0.04
N PRO A 5 15.34 -1.90 -1.08
CA PRO A 5 15.77 -1.65 -2.45
C PRO A 5 15.52 -0.18 -2.86
N PRO A 6 16.37 0.41 -3.73
CA PRO A 6 16.24 1.81 -4.13
C PRO A 6 14.87 2.21 -4.68
N GLU A 7 14.20 1.30 -5.40
CA GLU A 7 12.87 1.51 -5.97
C GLU A 7 11.81 1.69 -4.88
N ILE A 8 11.91 0.93 -3.79
CA ILE A 8 11.03 1.04 -2.63
C ILE A 8 11.30 2.35 -1.89
N GLU A 9 12.56 2.69 -1.66
CA GLU A 9 12.95 3.93 -0.97
C GLU A 9 12.50 5.18 -1.74
N GLN A 10 12.65 5.18 -3.06
CA GLN A 10 12.17 6.27 -3.90
C GLN A 10 10.66 6.43 -3.83
N PHE A 11 9.91 5.32 -3.87
CA PHE A 11 8.46 5.40 -3.77
C PHE A 11 8.00 5.84 -2.37
N HIS A 12 8.68 5.41 -1.30
CA HIS A 12 8.46 5.95 0.05
C HIS A 12 8.67 7.45 0.08
N GLN A 13 9.76 7.95 -0.51
CA GLN A 13 10.03 9.38 -0.55
C GLN A 13 8.93 10.14 -1.30
N THR A 14 8.48 9.65 -2.45
CA THR A 14 7.39 10.27 -3.21
C THR A 14 6.08 10.32 -2.42
N LEU A 15 5.75 9.24 -1.70
CA LEU A 15 4.56 9.18 -0.84
C LEU A 15 4.68 10.17 0.33
N CYS A 16 5.81 10.17 1.05
CA CYS A 16 6.08 11.07 2.16
C CYS A 16 6.22 12.55 1.74
N ASN A 17 6.49 12.81 0.46
CA ASN A 17 6.50 14.18 -0.08
C ASN A 17 5.09 14.77 -0.20
N LEU A 18 4.01 13.98 -0.15
CA LEU A 18 2.65 14.50 -0.13
C LEU A 18 2.35 15.16 1.22
N ALA A 19 1.87 16.40 1.21
CA ALA A 19 1.52 17.10 2.45
C ALA A 19 0.46 16.31 3.23
N GLY A 20 0.72 16.05 4.52
CA GLY A 20 -0.17 15.28 5.38
C GLY A 20 0.09 13.77 5.44
N VAL A 21 1.08 13.25 4.71
CA VAL A 21 1.62 11.90 4.91
C VAL A 21 2.74 11.96 5.95
N ASP A 22 2.56 11.28 7.09
CA ASP A 22 3.56 11.22 8.17
C ASP A 22 4.65 10.18 7.90
N SER A 23 4.25 9.01 7.40
CA SER A 23 5.19 7.93 7.10
C SER A 23 4.65 6.95 6.07
N ALA A 24 5.58 6.30 5.39
CA ALA A 24 5.36 5.16 4.52
C ALA A 24 6.35 4.04 4.89
N ILE A 25 5.86 2.82 5.05
CA ILE A 25 6.69 1.62 5.22
C ILE A 25 6.22 0.52 4.27
N SER A 26 7.08 -0.44 3.96
CA SER A 26 6.73 -1.55 3.07
C SER A 26 7.02 -2.93 3.65
N SER A 27 6.16 -3.87 3.25
CA SER A 27 6.39 -5.31 3.33
C SER A 27 6.25 -5.94 1.95
N VAL A 28 6.79 -7.15 1.83
CA VAL A 28 6.54 -8.05 0.72
C VAL A 28 6.06 -9.38 1.29
N ASP A 29 4.97 -9.89 0.74
CA ASP A 29 4.33 -11.12 1.17
C ASP A 29 4.21 -12.06 -0.05
N ASP A 30 4.74 -13.27 0.08
CA ASP A 30 4.52 -14.34 -0.90
C ASP A 30 3.11 -14.89 -0.70
N LEU A 31 2.28 -14.76 -1.74
CA LEU A 31 0.89 -15.17 -1.67
C LEU A 31 0.67 -16.62 -2.13
N SER A 32 1.67 -17.28 -2.72
CA SER A 32 1.53 -18.62 -3.32
C SER A 32 1.01 -19.69 -2.35
N SER A 33 1.28 -19.52 -1.05
CA SER A 33 0.84 -20.44 0.00
C SER A 33 -0.39 -19.97 0.78
N VAL A 34 -0.96 -18.82 0.44
CA VAL A 34 -2.09 -18.23 1.15
C VAL A 34 -3.40 -18.75 0.59
N ASP A 35 -4.08 -19.65 1.30
CA ASP A 35 -5.43 -20.11 0.97
C ASP A 35 -6.52 -19.37 1.77
N THR A 36 -7.79 -19.68 1.51
CA THR A 36 -8.92 -19.06 2.21
C THR A 36 -9.00 -19.42 3.69
N GLU A 37 -8.42 -20.55 4.12
CA GLU A 37 -8.44 -20.97 5.51
C GLU A 37 -7.46 -20.12 6.34
N LEU A 38 -6.28 -19.85 5.78
CA LEU A 38 -5.25 -19.00 6.41
C LEU A 38 -5.74 -17.56 6.62
N LEU A 39 -6.62 -17.04 5.77
CA LEU A 39 -7.23 -15.71 5.94
C LEU A 39 -8.09 -15.58 7.21
N SER A 40 -8.49 -16.70 7.83
CA SER A 40 -9.20 -16.66 9.11
C SER A 40 -8.28 -16.49 10.33
N VAL A 41 -6.96 -16.63 10.13
CA VAL A 41 -5.95 -16.58 11.19
C VAL A 41 -5.46 -15.15 11.39
N THR A 42 -5.35 -14.72 12.65
CA THR A 42 -4.99 -13.34 13.05
C THR A 42 -3.67 -12.84 12.44
N GLU A 43 -2.71 -13.72 12.18
CA GLU A 43 -1.41 -13.36 11.58
C GLU A 43 -1.58 -12.79 10.17
N TYR A 44 -2.62 -13.21 9.44
CA TYR A 44 -2.95 -12.75 8.10
C TYR A 44 -3.94 -11.57 8.09
N ALA A 45 -4.29 -11.02 9.25
CA ALA A 45 -5.25 -9.91 9.38
C ALA A 45 -4.84 -8.65 8.59
N HIS A 46 -3.55 -8.48 8.29
CA HIS A 46 -3.02 -7.37 7.52
C HIS A 46 -3.29 -7.49 6.02
N LEU A 47 -3.54 -8.70 5.50
CA LEU A 47 -3.73 -8.96 4.07
C LEU A 47 -5.04 -8.38 3.51
N PRO A 48 -5.13 -8.17 2.18
CA PRO A 48 -6.35 -7.72 1.52
C PRO A 48 -7.39 -8.84 1.37
N HIS A 49 -8.09 -9.18 2.46
CA HIS A 49 -9.01 -10.33 2.55
C HIS A 49 -10.03 -10.40 1.41
N ALA A 50 -10.69 -9.29 1.08
CA ALA A 50 -11.70 -9.27 0.02
C ALA A 50 -11.11 -9.57 -1.36
N ALA A 51 -9.86 -9.17 -1.63
CA ALA A 51 -9.19 -9.47 -2.90
C ALA A 51 -8.84 -10.96 -2.97
N LEU A 52 -8.20 -11.49 -1.91
CA LEU A 52 -7.77 -12.88 -1.85
C LEU A 52 -8.96 -13.86 -1.84
N LEU A 53 -10.07 -13.53 -1.16
CA LEU A 53 -11.28 -14.36 -1.18
C LEU A 53 -11.91 -14.49 -2.59
N ARG A 54 -11.74 -13.48 -3.46
CA ARG A 54 -12.28 -13.53 -4.83
C ARG A 54 -11.48 -14.45 -5.76
N THR A 55 -10.19 -14.65 -5.47
CA THR A 55 -9.28 -15.55 -6.19
C THR A 55 -9.17 -16.92 -5.54
N GLY A 56 -9.79 -17.13 -4.39
CA GLY A 56 -9.70 -18.39 -3.63
C GLY A 56 -8.38 -18.55 -2.86
N GLY A 57 -7.68 -17.45 -2.58
CA GLY A 57 -6.33 -17.41 -2.06
C GLY A 57 -5.41 -16.52 -2.90
N GLY A 58 -4.10 -16.59 -2.64
CA GLY A 58 -3.10 -16.03 -3.53
C GLY A 58 -2.96 -16.83 -4.82
N LEU A 59 -2.46 -16.17 -5.87
CA LEU A 59 -2.14 -16.83 -7.14
C LEU A 59 -0.71 -17.39 -7.12
N ASP A 60 -0.47 -18.41 -7.94
CA ASP A 60 0.88 -18.95 -8.17
C ASP A 60 1.82 -17.84 -8.66
N ASN A 61 3.04 -17.80 -8.11
CA ASN A 61 4.08 -16.82 -8.45
C ASN A 61 3.60 -15.36 -8.30
N GLU A 62 2.66 -15.10 -7.40
CA GLU A 62 2.18 -13.76 -7.08
C GLU A 62 2.72 -13.30 -5.71
N VAL A 63 3.23 -12.07 -5.68
CA VAL A 63 3.62 -11.40 -4.45
C VAL A 63 2.75 -10.18 -4.23
N LEU A 64 2.51 -9.87 -2.96
CA LEU A 64 1.94 -8.60 -2.52
C LEU A 64 3.08 -7.70 -2.05
N ILE A 65 3.25 -6.55 -2.71
CA ILE A 65 3.99 -5.43 -2.13
C ILE A 65 2.96 -4.50 -1.48
N GLN A 66 3.05 -4.37 -0.16
CA GLN A 66 2.16 -3.51 0.60
C GLN A 66 2.91 -2.27 1.06
N PHE A 67 2.32 -1.09 0.84
CA PHE A 67 2.78 0.19 1.37
C PHE A 67 1.81 0.65 2.44
N GLU A 68 2.23 0.66 3.69
CA GLU A 68 1.45 1.15 4.81
C GLU A 68 1.74 2.65 5.01
N LEU A 69 0.67 3.45 4.96
CA LEU A 69 0.69 4.90 5.10
C LEU A 69 0.07 5.31 6.43
N VAL A 70 0.76 6.22 7.13
CA VAL A 70 0.20 6.99 8.23
C VAL A 70 -0.07 8.40 7.75
N LEU A 71 -1.30 8.88 7.95
CA LEU A 71 -1.73 10.21 7.58
C LEU A 71 -1.98 11.05 8.82
N GLN A 72 -1.67 12.34 8.72
CA GLN A 72 -2.07 13.32 9.72
C GLN A 72 -3.59 13.48 9.71
N PRO A 73 -4.24 13.64 10.87
CA PRO A 73 -5.66 13.99 10.95
C PRO A 73 -5.88 15.48 10.63
N SER A 74 -5.44 15.91 9.44
CA SER A 74 -5.44 17.30 8.96
C SER A 74 -6.13 17.42 7.61
N GLN A 75 -6.38 18.66 7.16
CA GLN A 75 -6.95 18.91 5.83
C GLN A 75 -6.02 18.38 4.73
N GLU A 76 -4.71 18.56 4.90
CA GLU A 76 -3.68 18.07 4.00
C GLU A 76 -3.70 16.54 3.92
N GLY A 77 -3.81 15.85 5.06
CA GLY A 77 -3.91 14.39 5.11
C GLY A 77 -5.13 13.87 4.35
N TRP A 78 -6.28 14.54 4.48
CA TRP A 78 -7.48 14.18 3.72
C TRP A 78 -7.34 14.45 2.23
N HIS A 79 -6.72 15.55 1.82
CA HIS A 79 -6.43 15.83 0.41
C HIS A 79 -5.46 14.80 -0.18
N ALA A 80 -4.42 14.41 0.57
CA ALA A 80 -3.48 13.36 0.15
C ALA A 80 -4.19 12.02 -0.02
N LEU A 81 -5.08 11.64 0.92
CA LEU A 81 -5.86 10.41 0.81
C LEU A 81 -6.79 10.42 -0.41
N GLU A 82 -7.48 11.53 -0.66
CA GLU A 82 -8.37 11.66 -1.82
C GLU A 82 -7.60 11.58 -3.13
N PHE A 83 -6.45 12.26 -3.22
CA PHE A 83 -5.57 12.20 -4.38
C PHE A 83 -5.06 10.77 -4.63
N LEU A 84 -4.56 10.09 -3.59
CA LEU A 84 -4.10 8.70 -3.69
C LEU A 84 -5.25 7.75 -4.07
N GLY A 85 -6.45 7.97 -3.51
CA GLY A 85 -7.64 7.19 -3.86
C GLY A 85 -8.02 7.35 -5.33
N TRP A 86 -7.96 8.57 -5.87
CA TRP A 86 -8.13 8.81 -7.30
C TRP A 86 -7.04 8.12 -8.14
N PHE A 87 -5.77 8.30 -7.78
CA PHE A 87 -4.62 7.77 -8.51
C PHE A 87 -4.65 6.24 -8.59
N VAL A 88 -4.82 5.58 -7.44
CA VAL A 88 -4.88 4.12 -7.36
C VAL A 88 -6.07 3.57 -8.15
N ARG A 89 -7.23 4.21 -8.06
CA ARG A 89 -8.40 3.85 -8.87
C ARG A 89 -8.11 3.98 -10.37
N ASP A 90 -7.41 5.03 -10.79
CA ASP A 90 -7.06 5.23 -12.20
C ASP A 90 -6.07 4.16 -12.70
N CYS A 91 -5.04 3.85 -11.92
CA CYS A 91 -4.13 2.73 -12.19
C CYS A 91 -4.88 1.40 -12.30
N ALA A 92 -5.81 1.12 -11.38
CA ALA A 92 -6.62 -0.10 -11.40
C ALA A 92 -7.52 -0.18 -12.64
N ARG A 93 -8.13 0.93 -13.05
CA ARG A 93 -8.89 1.02 -14.31
C ARG A 93 -8.01 0.77 -15.54
N GLY A 94 -6.72 1.14 -15.47
CA GLY A 94 -5.71 0.85 -16.47
C GLY A 94 -5.22 -0.61 -16.48
N GLY A 95 -5.77 -1.48 -15.62
CA GLY A 95 -5.44 -2.90 -15.56
C GLY A 95 -4.35 -3.29 -14.56
N ARG A 96 -3.79 -2.33 -13.79
CA ARG A 96 -2.85 -2.68 -12.71
C ARG A 96 -3.61 -3.35 -11.56
N LYS A 97 -3.06 -4.44 -11.01
CA LYS A 97 -3.59 -5.10 -9.81
C LYS A 97 -3.17 -4.31 -8.56
N ILE A 98 -3.83 -3.18 -8.33
CA ILE A 98 -3.52 -2.25 -7.24
C ILE A 98 -4.79 -1.84 -6.51
N GLN A 99 -4.71 -1.63 -5.20
CA GLN A 99 -5.83 -1.09 -4.40
C GLN A 99 -5.33 -0.22 -3.26
N LEU A 100 -6.23 0.63 -2.76
CA LEU A 100 -6.05 1.44 -1.56
C LEU A 100 -7.16 1.06 -0.58
N ARG A 101 -6.80 0.71 0.65
CA ARG A 101 -7.77 0.31 1.69
C ARG A 101 -7.41 0.86 3.07
N PRO A 102 -8.40 1.14 3.92
CA PRO A 102 -8.14 1.40 5.33
C PRO A 102 -7.71 0.13 6.06
N PHE A 103 -6.88 0.28 7.07
CA PHE A 103 -6.50 -0.75 8.03
C PHE A 103 -6.56 -0.17 9.44
N ALA A 104 -7.11 -0.92 10.39
CA ALA A 104 -7.15 -0.51 11.79
C ALA A 104 -7.13 -1.74 12.70
N LEU A 105 -6.51 -1.59 13.86
CA LEU A 105 -6.55 -2.60 14.91
C LEU A 105 -7.92 -2.64 15.63
N PRO A 106 -8.27 -3.72 16.34
CA PRO A 106 -9.53 -3.85 17.06
C PRO A 106 -9.86 -2.63 17.94
N PRO A 107 -11.12 -2.20 18.09
CA PRO A 107 -11.43 -0.96 18.83
C PRO A 107 -11.02 -1.00 20.32
N VAL A 108 -10.91 -2.18 20.92
CA VAL A 108 -10.57 -2.43 22.32
C VAL A 108 -9.60 -3.61 22.44
N THR A 109 -8.60 -3.49 23.31
CA THR A 109 -7.66 -4.56 23.71
C THR A 109 -7.65 -4.72 25.24
N PRO A 110 -6.95 -5.71 25.82
CA PRO A 110 -6.72 -5.77 27.27
C PRO A 110 -6.06 -4.51 27.86
N TYR A 111 -5.42 -3.68 27.03
CA TYR A 111 -4.77 -2.42 27.43
C TYR A 111 -5.67 -1.18 27.28
N GLY A 112 -6.91 -1.34 26.78
CA GLY A 112 -7.90 -0.26 26.68
C GLY A 112 -8.41 0.03 25.26
N ARG A 113 -9.09 1.16 25.10
CA ARG A 113 -9.63 1.63 23.82
C ARG A 113 -8.53 2.28 22.98
N GLN A 114 -8.47 1.92 21.69
CA GLN A 114 -7.45 2.44 20.74
C GLN A 114 -8.01 3.19 19.53
N LEU A 115 -9.33 3.43 19.48
CA LEU A 115 -9.97 4.23 18.44
C LEU A 115 -9.33 5.61 18.29
N GLY A 116 -9.07 6.03 17.05
CA GLY A 116 -8.44 7.31 16.71
C GLY A 116 -6.91 7.27 16.63
N HIS A 117 -6.27 6.14 16.95
CA HIS A 117 -4.81 6.04 17.00
C HIS A 117 -4.21 4.96 16.10
N THR A 118 -5.05 4.11 15.49
CA THR A 118 -4.60 2.90 14.78
C THR A 118 -4.98 2.89 13.31
N LEU A 119 -5.66 3.93 12.82
CA LEU A 119 -6.05 4.02 11.42
C LEU A 119 -4.80 4.24 10.57
N LYS A 120 -4.64 3.37 9.58
CA LYS A 120 -3.63 3.43 8.53
C LYS A 120 -4.28 3.16 7.19
N PHE A 121 -3.55 3.39 6.12
CA PHE A 121 -4.00 3.07 4.76
C PHE A 121 -2.96 2.21 4.06
N HIS A 122 -3.41 1.11 3.47
CA HIS A 122 -2.54 0.22 2.70
C HIS A 122 -2.77 0.47 1.21
N LEU A 123 -1.69 0.77 0.50
CA LEU A 123 -1.62 0.65 -0.95
C LEU A 123 -1.02 -0.72 -1.26
N ASP A 124 -1.84 -1.62 -1.77
CA ASP A 124 -1.46 -2.98 -2.08
C ASP A 124 -1.20 -3.09 -3.59
N LEU A 125 -0.06 -3.67 -3.97
CA LEU A 125 0.30 -4.00 -5.33
C LEU A 125 0.51 -5.51 -5.46
N PHE A 126 -0.32 -6.16 -6.26
CA PHE A 126 -0.14 -7.57 -6.60
C PHE A 126 0.70 -7.67 -7.87
N VAL A 127 1.78 -8.43 -7.83
CA VAL A 127 2.67 -8.66 -8.96
C VAL A 127 2.77 -10.16 -9.21
N ASP A 128 2.37 -10.58 -10.40
CA ASP A 128 2.47 -11.96 -10.86
C ASP A 128 3.80 -12.23 -11.59
N GLY A 129 4.06 -13.51 -11.88
CA GLY A 129 5.25 -13.93 -12.62
C GLY A 129 6.55 -13.79 -11.81
N ILE A 130 6.47 -13.81 -10.49
CA ILE A 130 7.62 -13.83 -9.59
C ILE A 130 8.08 -15.28 -9.41
N GLU A 131 9.10 -15.67 -10.16
CA GLU A 131 9.70 -17.01 -10.09
C GLU A 131 10.99 -16.96 -9.23
N ASP A 132 12.09 -16.44 -9.81
CA ASP A 132 13.41 -16.52 -9.17
C ASP A 132 13.89 -15.20 -8.53
N SER A 133 13.18 -14.09 -8.76
CA SER A 133 13.59 -12.78 -8.26
C SER A 133 12.46 -11.77 -8.12
N LEU A 134 12.62 -10.81 -7.21
CA LEU A 134 11.71 -9.67 -7.04
C LEU A 134 11.91 -8.56 -8.09
N ALA A 135 12.79 -8.75 -9.07
CA ALA A 135 13.07 -7.71 -10.08
C ALA A 135 11.81 -7.23 -10.83
N PRO A 136 10.86 -8.10 -11.24
CA PRO A 136 9.61 -7.64 -11.85
C PRO A 136 8.77 -6.80 -10.89
N ALA A 137 8.78 -7.14 -9.61
CA ALA A 137 8.04 -6.41 -8.59
C ALA A 137 8.64 -5.01 -8.33
N LEU A 138 9.97 -4.90 -8.27
CA LEU A 138 10.67 -3.62 -8.15
C LEU A 138 10.49 -2.74 -9.40
N GLN A 139 10.44 -3.35 -10.59
CA GLN A 139 10.11 -2.64 -11.83
C GLN A 139 8.67 -2.10 -11.77
N ALA A 140 7.70 -2.91 -11.34
CA ALA A 140 6.31 -2.47 -11.19
C ALA A 140 6.18 -1.29 -10.23
N VAL A 141 6.90 -1.30 -9.11
CA VAL A 141 6.98 -0.17 -8.18
C VAL A 141 7.58 1.07 -8.85
N SER A 142 8.68 0.93 -9.58
CA SER A 142 9.31 2.05 -10.29
C SER A 142 8.39 2.73 -11.31
N GLU A 143 7.61 1.93 -12.05
CA GLU A 143 6.63 2.45 -13.01
C GLU A 143 5.47 3.18 -12.34
N ILE A 144 5.00 2.66 -11.20
CA ILE A 144 3.96 3.32 -10.40
C ILE A 144 4.50 4.61 -9.81
N ASN A 145 5.73 4.62 -9.28
CA ASN A 145 6.37 5.82 -8.75
C ASN A 145 6.47 6.92 -9.83
N ARG A 146 6.96 6.58 -11.02
CA ARG A 146 7.04 7.54 -12.14
C ARG A 146 5.67 8.10 -12.53
N SER A 147 4.65 7.24 -12.53
CA SER A 147 3.26 7.65 -12.80
C SER A 147 2.74 8.59 -11.71
N LEU A 148 3.06 8.32 -10.44
CA LEU A 148 2.67 9.15 -9.30
C LEU A 148 3.37 10.50 -9.33
N GLU A 149 4.68 10.54 -9.55
CA GLU A 149 5.47 11.78 -9.69
C GLU A 149 4.92 12.66 -10.82
N LEU A 150 4.59 12.05 -11.96
CA LEU A 150 3.95 12.75 -13.07
C LEU A 150 2.60 13.33 -12.65
N ALA A 151 1.74 12.54 -11.99
CA ALA A 151 0.44 13.01 -11.52
C ALA A 151 0.57 14.16 -10.51
N ILE A 152 1.49 14.04 -9.53
CA ILE A 152 1.80 15.10 -8.56
C ILE A 152 2.18 16.39 -9.27
N SER A 153 3.06 16.30 -10.28
CA SER A 153 3.50 17.45 -11.08
C SER A 153 2.35 18.07 -11.88
N LEU A 154 1.57 17.26 -12.59
CA LEU A 154 0.48 17.71 -13.46
C LEU A 154 -0.64 18.41 -12.69
N TYR A 155 -1.04 17.83 -11.55
CA TYR A 155 -2.13 18.36 -10.73
C TYR A 155 -1.66 19.35 -9.67
N LYS A 156 -0.35 19.64 -9.60
CA LYS A 156 0.26 20.55 -8.62
C LYS A 156 -0.15 20.21 -7.19
N ILE A 157 -0.10 18.92 -6.86
CA ILE A 157 -0.46 18.44 -5.53
C ILE A 157 0.50 19.04 -4.51
N ASN A 158 -0.04 19.53 -3.39
CA ASN A 158 0.75 20.15 -2.33
C ASN A 158 1.76 19.14 -1.78
N GLN A 159 3.02 19.56 -1.79
CA GLN A 159 4.12 18.80 -1.20
C GLN A 159 4.41 19.29 0.21
N ALA A 160 4.91 18.39 1.07
CA ALA A 160 5.35 18.75 2.40
C ALA A 160 6.40 19.87 2.33
N GLN A 161 6.24 20.92 3.13
CA GLN A 161 7.27 21.94 3.28
C GLN A 161 8.43 21.31 4.08
N VAL A 162 9.62 21.29 3.46
CA VAL A 162 10.87 20.81 4.09
C VAL A 162 11.36 21.83 5.12
#